data_AF-E9E4J4-F1
#
_entry.id   AF-E9E4J4-F1
#
_cell.length_a   1.000
_cell.length_b   1.000
_cell.length_c   1.000
_cell.angle_alpha   90.00
_cell.angle_beta   90.00
_cell.angle_gamma   90.00
#
_symmetry.space_group_name_H-M   'P 1'
#
loop_
_entity.id
_entity.type
_entity.pdbx_description
1 polymer ?
#
loop_
_entity_poly.entity_id
_entity_poly.type
_entity_poly.pdbx_seq_one_letter_code
_entity_poly.pdbx_strand_id
1 'polypeptide(L)'
;MRLLHDIAQGNAHNENEVKIKNYAPHGPEGQWSKERLRAVQCRPSILNPPNLELRNSEQAHPIKPTDDNGDDAIRLTCSPTDFRKDWQRRVRTHFDQPGKKASRRVARQAKAAALAPRPVDKLRPIVRCPTIKYNRRVRAGRGFTLTELKEAGIARPLARTIGIAVDHRRQNLSEESLAINVARLKAYKERLILLPRKSNAPKKGDTKTDLSKVNKATSISSVLPIAPTDIAVKEIKKSEMPKPIDGGAYTALRMARSNKRYQGAREKRARDKAEAETAKK
;
A
#
# COMPACT_ATOMS: atom_id res chain seq x y z
N MET A 1 23.16 -25.07 40.88
CA MET A 1 24.62 -25.26 41.03
C MET A 1 25.24 -25.73 39.72
N ARG A 2 25.99 -24.85 39.05
CA ARG A 2 27.28 -25.11 38.37
C ARG A 2 27.85 -23.75 37.94
N LEU A 3 29.10 -23.55 38.34
CA LEU A 3 29.99 -22.38 38.32
C LEU A 3 30.09 -21.69 36.95
N LEU A 4 29.97 -20.36 36.83
CA LEU A 4 30.99 -19.28 36.96
C LEU A 4 32.13 -19.35 35.94
N HIS A 5 32.19 -18.32 35.07
CA HIS A 5 33.41 -17.62 34.67
C HIS A 5 33.04 -16.22 34.15
N ASP A 6 33.42 -15.20 34.92
CA ASP A 6 33.55 -13.80 34.51
C ASP A 6 34.89 -13.59 33.80
N ILE A 7 34.92 -12.85 32.67
CA ILE A 7 36.07 -12.02 32.26
C ILE A 7 35.57 -10.77 31.51
N ALA A 8 35.80 -9.64 32.17
CA ALA A 8 36.23 -8.30 31.73
C ALA A 8 35.80 -7.65 30.40
N GLN A 9 35.54 -6.35 30.54
CA GLN A 9 35.31 -5.31 29.53
C GLN A 9 36.55 -5.04 28.65
N GLY A 10 36.30 -4.64 27.40
CA GLY A 10 37.29 -4.04 26.49
C GLY A 10 36.61 -3.29 25.34
N ASN A 11 36.64 -1.96 25.42
CA ASN A 11 36.33 -1.05 24.31
C ASN A 11 37.38 -1.21 23.20
N ALA A 12 36.95 -1.38 21.95
CA ALA A 12 37.78 -1.14 20.78
C ALA A 12 36.94 -0.56 19.63
N HIS A 13 37.37 0.61 19.17
CA HIS A 13 36.79 1.33 18.04
C HIS A 13 36.98 0.57 16.72
N ASN A 14 35.90 0.54 15.94
CA ASN A 14 35.80 0.90 14.52
C ASN A 14 37.04 0.71 13.63
N GLU A 15 37.06 -0.32 12.77
CA GLU A 15 37.92 -0.41 11.59
C GLU A 15 37.43 -1.53 10.63
N ASN A 16 36.19 -1.43 10.13
CA ASN A 16 35.71 -2.34 9.05
C ASN A 16 34.76 -1.66 8.05
N GLU A 17 34.67 -0.32 8.06
CA GLU A 17 33.88 0.45 7.10
C GLU A 17 34.69 0.96 5.89
N VAL A 18 35.90 0.45 5.69
CA VAL A 18 36.79 0.89 4.61
C VAL A 18 37.33 -0.32 3.86
N LYS A 19 36.53 -0.87 2.92
CA LYS A 19 37.00 -1.56 1.69
C LYS A 19 35.85 -2.15 0.86
N ILE A 20 34.90 -1.32 0.41
CA ILE A 20 34.25 -1.50 -0.90
C ILE A 20 34.03 -0.10 -1.51
N LYS A 21 35.14 0.58 -1.83
CA LYS A 21 35.18 1.64 -2.83
C LYS A 21 36.39 1.32 -3.68
N ASN A 22 36.15 1.04 -4.97
CA ASN A 22 37.03 1.33 -6.11
C ASN A 22 36.53 0.54 -7.32
N TYR A 23 35.63 1.13 -8.10
CA TYR A 23 35.59 1.02 -9.56
C TYR A 23 34.95 2.29 -10.14
N ALA A 24 35.80 3.06 -10.85
CA ALA A 24 35.54 4.12 -11.84
C ALA A 24 34.99 5.50 -11.41
N PRO A 25 35.41 6.59 -12.10
CA PRO A 25 35.69 7.87 -11.47
C PRO A 25 34.53 8.87 -11.55
N HIS A 26 34.33 9.60 -10.46
CA HIS A 26 33.52 10.81 -10.44
C HIS A 26 34.25 11.93 -11.19
N GLY A 27 33.64 12.44 -12.25
CA GLY A 27 34.01 13.74 -12.83
C GLY A 27 33.65 14.90 -11.89
N PRO A 28 34.21 16.10 -12.10
CA PRO A 28 34.04 17.20 -11.17
C PRO A 28 32.58 17.66 -11.13
N GLU A 29 32.21 18.14 -9.95
CA GLU A 29 30.88 18.59 -9.59
C GLU A 29 30.23 19.51 -10.65
N GLY A 30 28.99 19.17 -11.00
CA GLY A 30 27.98 20.17 -11.34
C GLY A 30 28.06 20.86 -12.70
N GLN A 31 27.67 20.16 -13.77
CA GLN A 31 27.00 20.78 -14.92
C GLN A 31 25.99 19.79 -15.52
N TRP A 32 24.69 20.06 -15.36
CA TRP A 32 23.63 19.32 -16.06
C TRP A 32 23.43 19.99 -17.43
N SER A 33 23.52 19.24 -18.52
CA SER A 33 23.36 19.79 -19.87
C SER A 33 21.97 20.40 -20.06
N LYS A 34 21.94 21.59 -20.70
CA LYS A 34 20.71 22.38 -20.96
C LYS A 34 19.64 21.60 -21.76
N GLU A 35 20.03 20.54 -22.45
CA GLU A 35 19.15 19.69 -23.27
C GLU A 35 18.19 18.82 -22.44
N ARG A 36 18.52 18.50 -21.18
CA ARG A 36 17.63 17.70 -20.33
C ARG A 36 16.54 18.52 -19.63
N LEU A 37 16.74 19.84 -19.50
CA LEU A 37 15.77 20.76 -18.88
C LEU A 37 14.59 21.08 -19.80
N ARG A 38 14.74 20.94 -21.13
CA ARG A 38 13.65 21.14 -22.10
C ARG A 38 12.59 20.03 -22.07
N ALA A 39 12.90 18.84 -21.58
CA ALA A 39 11.99 17.69 -21.57
C ALA A 39 10.91 17.73 -20.46
N VAL A 40 10.98 18.69 -19.53
CA VAL A 40 10.05 18.78 -18.39
C VAL A 40 8.95 19.83 -18.59
N GLN A 41 9.03 20.67 -19.64
CA GLN A 41 8.16 21.84 -19.81
C GLN A 41 7.00 21.71 -20.82
N CYS A 42 6.83 20.55 -21.47
CA CYS A 42 5.68 20.34 -22.36
C CYS A 42 4.76 19.22 -21.85
N ARG A 43 3.82 19.59 -20.98
CA ARG A 43 2.58 18.81 -20.77
C ARG A 43 1.40 19.73 -21.07
N PRO A 44 0.60 19.48 -22.11
CA PRO A 44 -0.59 20.29 -22.36
C PRO A 44 -1.69 19.98 -21.33
N SER A 45 -2.41 21.02 -20.97
CA SER A 45 -3.56 21.04 -20.07
C SER A 45 -4.75 20.29 -20.66
N ILE A 46 -5.33 19.38 -19.88
CA ILE A 46 -6.59 18.72 -20.21
C ILE A 46 -7.71 19.76 -20.02
N LEU A 47 -8.27 20.26 -21.11
CA LEU A 47 -9.52 21.02 -21.12
C LEU A 47 -10.70 20.05 -21.35
N ASN A 48 -11.79 20.28 -20.62
CA ASN A 48 -13.04 19.55 -20.69
C ASN A 48 -13.67 19.62 -22.10
N PRO A 49 -14.41 18.58 -22.55
CA PRO A 49 -15.08 18.59 -23.84
C PRO A 49 -16.30 19.52 -23.83
N PRO A 50 -16.52 20.35 -24.88
CA PRO A 50 -17.79 21.02 -25.07
C PRO A 50 -18.82 20.09 -25.72
N ASN A 51 -20.06 20.24 -25.25
CA ASN A 51 -21.29 19.77 -25.87
C ASN A 51 -21.28 20.04 -27.38
N LEU A 52 -21.67 19.07 -28.22
CA LEU A 52 -21.97 19.34 -29.62
C LEU A 52 -23.37 18.85 -29.99
N GLU A 53 -24.18 19.83 -30.33
CA GLU A 53 -25.53 19.78 -30.87
C GLU A 53 -25.59 19.04 -32.21
N LEU A 54 -26.74 18.41 -32.46
CA LEU A 54 -27.17 17.90 -33.76
C LEU A 54 -27.29 19.05 -34.77
N ARG A 55 -26.49 19.05 -35.84
CA ARG A 55 -26.80 19.75 -37.09
C ARG A 55 -26.52 18.86 -38.29
N ASN A 56 -27.60 18.45 -38.93
CA ASN A 56 -27.60 17.97 -40.31
C ASN A 56 -27.52 19.19 -41.23
N SER A 57 -26.59 19.19 -42.19
CA SER A 57 -26.83 19.69 -43.55
C SER A 57 -25.67 19.31 -44.45
N GLU A 58 -26.02 18.75 -45.60
CA GLU A 58 -25.17 18.30 -46.69
C GLU A 58 -24.12 19.34 -47.09
N GLN A 59 -22.87 18.90 -47.24
CA GLN A 59 -21.87 19.55 -48.08
C GLN A 59 -20.89 18.49 -48.60
N ALA A 60 -20.80 18.46 -49.93
CA ALA A 60 -20.15 17.42 -50.74
C ALA A 60 -18.74 17.04 -50.27
N HIS A 61 -18.49 15.74 -50.18
CA HIS A 61 -17.14 15.21 -50.04
C HIS A 61 -16.37 15.39 -51.37
N PRO A 62 -15.17 15.98 -51.38
CA PRO A 62 -14.35 16.00 -52.59
C PRO A 62 -13.92 14.57 -52.93
N ILE A 63 -14.12 14.19 -54.19
CA ILE A 63 -13.67 12.92 -54.78
C ILE A 63 -12.16 12.80 -54.54
N LYS A 64 -11.73 11.75 -53.83
CA LYS A 64 -10.32 11.49 -53.56
C LYS A 64 -9.62 11.09 -54.86
N PRO A 65 -8.33 11.44 -55.06
CA PRO A 65 -7.54 10.82 -56.10
C PRO A 65 -7.35 9.34 -55.75
N THR A 66 -7.81 8.46 -56.63
CA THR A 66 -7.54 7.02 -56.57
C THR A 66 -6.15 6.76 -57.13
N ASP A 67 -5.31 6.05 -56.40
CA ASP A 67 -4.14 5.41 -56.99
C ASP A 67 -4.63 4.37 -58.01
N ASP A 68 -3.87 4.09 -59.08
CA ASP A 68 -4.26 3.21 -60.22
C ASP A 68 -4.60 1.75 -59.84
N ASN A 69 -4.61 1.40 -58.54
CA ASN A 69 -5.01 0.09 -58.00
C ASN A 69 -6.27 0.13 -57.11
N GLY A 70 -6.95 1.28 -56.97
CA GLY A 70 -8.30 1.35 -56.37
C GLY A 70 -8.40 1.17 -54.85
N ASP A 71 -7.31 1.28 -54.09
CA ASP A 71 -7.33 1.19 -52.63
C ASP A 71 -7.21 2.58 -51.97
N ASP A 72 -8.23 2.96 -51.20
CA ASP A 72 -8.27 4.19 -50.41
C ASP A 72 -7.09 4.25 -49.41
N ALA A 73 -6.08 5.09 -49.68
CA ALA A 73 -4.98 5.36 -48.74
C ALA A 73 -5.51 6.10 -47.50
N ILE A 74 -6.01 5.34 -46.51
CA ILE A 74 -6.35 5.85 -45.18
C ILE A 74 -5.08 6.42 -44.56
N ARG A 75 -5.03 7.75 -44.42
CA ARG A 75 -3.97 8.47 -43.70
C ARG A 75 -3.70 7.78 -42.37
N LEU A 76 -2.54 7.14 -42.29
CA LEU A 76 -2.00 6.47 -41.13
C LEU A 76 -1.95 7.45 -39.95
N THR A 77 -2.98 7.46 -39.11
CA THR A 77 -2.78 7.73 -37.70
C THR A 77 -1.87 6.60 -37.22
N CYS A 78 -0.59 6.89 -36.99
CA CYS A 78 0.39 5.92 -36.52
C CYS A 78 -0.01 5.51 -35.10
N SER A 79 -0.95 4.58 -34.97
CA SER A 79 -1.22 3.89 -33.73
C SER A 79 -0.06 2.93 -33.50
N PRO A 80 0.69 3.03 -32.38
CA PRO A 80 1.76 2.09 -32.09
C PRO A 80 1.11 0.75 -31.76
N THR A 81 0.96 -0.10 -32.78
CA THR A 81 0.52 -1.47 -32.60
C THR A 81 1.75 -2.36 -32.46
N ASP A 82 1.89 -3.03 -31.32
CA ASP A 82 3.04 -3.88 -30.98
C ASP A 82 2.91 -5.30 -31.59
N PHE A 83 2.47 -5.40 -32.85
CA PHE A 83 2.28 -6.67 -33.57
C PHE A 83 3.43 -6.99 -34.55
N ARG A 84 4.54 -6.25 -34.48
CA ARG A 84 5.72 -6.41 -35.36
C ARG A 84 6.56 -7.66 -35.09
N LYS A 85 6.31 -8.35 -33.97
CA LYS A 85 6.95 -9.62 -33.60
C LYS A 85 6.01 -10.76 -33.92
N ASP A 86 6.53 -11.98 -33.99
CA ASP A 86 5.70 -13.19 -34.06
C ASP A 86 4.91 -13.40 -32.76
N TRP A 87 3.76 -12.71 -32.69
CA TRP A 87 2.82 -12.73 -31.57
C TRP A 87 1.82 -13.88 -31.70
N GLN A 88 1.54 -14.33 -32.93
CA GLN A 88 0.59 -15.40 -33.24
C GLN A 88 0.99 -16.70 -32.53
N ARG A 89 2.28 -17.01 -32.45
CA ARG A 89 2.79 -18.17 -31.68
C ARG A 89 2.59 -18.09 -30.16
N ARG A 90 2.36 -16.90 -29.60
CA ARG A 90 2.24 -16.66 -28.13
C ARG A 90 0.84 -16.23 -27.73
N VAL A 91 -0.16 -16.55 -28.53
CA VAL A 91 -1.56 -16.28 -28.22
C VAL A 91 -2.01 -17.21 -27.10
N ARG A 92 -2.21 -16.66 -25.91
CA ARG A 92 -2.81 -17.38 -24.80
C ARG A 92 -4.33 -17.30 -24.91
N THR A 93 -4.96 -18.42 -25.29
CA THR A 93 -6.42 -18.53 -25.27
C THR A 93 -6.94 -18.82 -23.85
N HIS A 94 -8.17 -18.42 -23.57
CA HIS A 94 -8.80 -18.53 -22.24
C HIS A 94 -10.00 -19.51 -22.23
N PHE A 95 -10.02 -20.48 -23.14
CA PHE A 95 -11.07 -21.52 -23.20
C PHE A 95 -11.10 -22.43 -21.95
N ASP A 96 -9.97 -22.51 -21.24
CA ASP A 96 -9.81 -23.26 -19.98
C ASP A 96 -10.41 -22.56 -18.75
N GLN A 97 -10.90 -21.33 -18.89
CA GLN A 97 -11.42 -20.51 -17.79
C GLN A 97 -12.55 -21.20 -17.00
N PRO A 98 -13.63 -21.75 -17.61
CA PRO A 98 -14.68 -22.46 -16.88
C PRO A 98 -14.15 -23.72 -16.17
N GLY A 99 -13.33 -24.54 -16.85
CA GLY A 99 -12.73 -25.73 -16.25
C GLY A 99 -11.85 -25.40 -15.02
N LYS A 100 -11.03 -24.34 -15.12
CA LYS A 100 -10.24 -23.84 -13.99
C LYS A 100 -11.10 -23.26 -12.86
N LYS A 101 -12.26 -22.66 -13.16
CA LYS A 101 -13.22 -22.20 -12.12
C LYS A 101 -13.78 -23.40 -11.35
N ALA A 102 -14.22 -24.45 -12.04
CA ALA A 102 -14.73 -25.68 -11.43
C ALA A 102 -13.65 -26.38 -10.57
N SER A 103 -12.45 -26.58 -11.13
CA SER A 103 -11.32 -27.20 -10.42
C SER A 103 -10.95 -26.42 -9.14
N ARG A 104 -10.85 -25.08 -9.20
CA ARG A 104 -10.61 -24.25 -8.02
C ARG A 104 -11.72 -24.35 -6.97
N ARG A 105 -12.98 -24.54 -7.38
CA ARG A 105 -14.11 -24.71 -6.45
C ARG A 105 -13.98 -26.02 -5.69
N VAL A 106 -13.73 -27.14 -6.39
CA VAL A 106 -13.52 -28.46 -5.77
C VAL A 106 -12.33 -28.42 -4.80
N ALA A 107 -11.20 -27.84 -5.22
CA ALA A 107 -10.03 -27.72 -4.36
C ALA A 107 -10.31 -26.88 -3.08
N ARG A 108 -11.12 -25.83 -3.18
CA ARG A 108 -11.55 -25.04 -2.01
C ARG A 108 -12.47 -25.84 -1.09
N GLN A 109 -13.40 -26.64 -1.64
CA GLN A 109 -14.28 -27.51 -0.88
C GLN A 109 -13.49 -28.60 -0.14
N ALA A 110 -12.58 -29.28 -0.84
CA ALA A 110 -11.69 -30.27 -0.25
C ALA A 110 -10.84 -29.68 0.89
N LYS A 111 -10.28 -28.47 0.68
CA LYS A 111 -9.54 -27.75 1.72
C LYS A 111 -10.42 -27.40 2.93
N ALA A 112 -11.66 -26.97 2.70
CA ALA A 112 -12.59 -26.65 3.78
C ALA A 112 -12.97 -27.90 4.60
N ALA A 113 -13.25 -29.03 3.93
CA ALA A 113 -13.53 -30.30 4.59
C ALA A 113 -12.34 -30.79 5.43
N ALA A 114 -11.11 -30.72 4.90
CA ALA A 114 -9.90 -31.13 5.61
C ALA A 114 -9.56 -30.25 6.84
N LEU A 115 -10.02 -28.99 6.85
CA LEU A 115 -9.75 -28.05 7.94
C LEU A 115 -10.86 -27.97 8.98
N ALA A 116 -12.02 -28.58 8.73
CA ALA A 116 -13.14 -28.58 9.67
C ALA A 116 -12.67 -29.11 11.04
N PRO A 117 -13.00 -28.43 12.16
CA PRO A 117 -14.02 -27.38 12.32
C PRO A 117 -13.54 -25.93 12.08
N ARG A 118 -12.28 -25.71 11.72
CA ARG A 118 -11.69 -24.36 11.64
C ARG A 118 -12.15 -23.63 10.35
N PRO A 119 -12.26 -22.28 10.35
CA PRO A 119 -12.42 -21.50 9.14
C PRO A 119 -11.22 -21.63 8.16
N VAL A 120 -11.45 -21.46 6.86
CA VAL A 120 -10.39 -21.64 5.84
C VAL A 120 -9.27 -20.60 5.98
N ASP A 121 -9.64 -19.37 6.33
CA ASP A 121 -8.75 -18.21 6.39
C ASP A 121 -8.13 -17.98 7.77
N LYS A 122 -7.10 -17.13 7.83
CA LYS A 122 -6.47 -16.66 9.08
C LYS A 122 -6.87 -15.21 9.35
N LEU A 123 -6.90 -14.79 10.61
CA LEU A 123 -7.12 -13.39 10.95
C LEU A 123 -5.96 -12.53 10.44
N ARG A 124 -6.29 -11.47 9.71
CA ARG A 124 -5.33 -10.49 9.16
C ARG A 124 -5.62 -9.11 9.75
N PRO A 125 -4.57 -8.28 9.97
CA PRO A 125 -4.74 -6.93 10.52
C PRO A 125 -5.35 -5.97 9.50
N ILE A 126 -5.83 -4.86 10.02
CA ILE A 126 -6.30 -3.70 9.27
C ILE A 126 -5.08 -2.83 8.95
N VAL A 127 -4.83 -2.57 7.67
CA VAL A 127 -3.65 -1.81 7.21
C VAL A 127 -4.05 -0.78 6.16
N ARG A 128 -3.46 0.41 6.26
CA ARG A 128 -3.58 1.49 5.28
C ARG A 128 -2.70 1.22 4.06
N CYS A 129 -3.15 1.60 2.87
CA CYS A 129 -2.32 1.52 1.66
C CYS A 129 -1.21 2.59 1.69
N PRO A 130 -0.01 2.32 1.13
CA PRO A 130 1.18 3.14 1.37
C PRO A 130 1.23 4.46 0.59
N THR A 131 0.63 4.55 -0.60
CA THR A 131 0.78 5.72 -1.47
C THR A 131 -0.26 6.80 -1.17
N ILE A 132 0.08 8.06 -1.45
CA ILE A 132 -0.82 9.23 -1.27
C ILE A 132 -2.18 9.00 -1.95
N LYS A 133 -2.20 8.38 -3.14
CA LYS A 133 -3.43 8.09 -3.89
C LYS A 133 -4.37 7.13 -3.15
N TYR A 134 -3.82 6.18 -2.38
CA TYR A 134 -4.60 5.09 -1.79
C TYR A 134 -4.61 5.09 -0.25
N ASN A 135 -3.91 5.99 0.43
CA ASN A 135 -3.81 6.04 1.89
C ASN A 135 -5.18 6.10 2.60
N ARG A 136 -6.19 6.70 1.96
CA ARG A 136 -7.57 6.74 2.45
C ARG A 136 -8.22 5.36 2.50
N ARG A 137 -7.76 4.40 1.69
CA ARG A 137 -8.31 3.04 1.64
C ARG A 137 -7.62 2.14 2.66
N VAL A 138 -8.41 1.26 3.23
CA VAL A 138 -7.99 0.22 4.17
C VAL A 138 -8.07 -1.14 3.48
N ARG A 139 -7.16 -2.06 3.83
CA ARG A 139 -7.12 -3.43 3.32
C ARG A 139 -6.68 -4.42 4.39
N ALA A 140 -6.83 -5.71 4.11
CA ALA A 140 -6.19 -6.76 4.90
C ALA A 140 -4.66 -6.73 4.71
N GLY A 141 -3.92 -6.59 5.81
CA GLY A 141 -2.46 -6.67 5.85
C GLY A 141 -1.93 -8.11 5.73
N ARG A 142 -0.63 -8.32 5.88
CA ARG A 142 -0.01 -9.66 5.84
C ARG A 142 -0.20 -10.44 7.15
N GLY A 143 0.06 -9.78 8.27
CA GLY A 143 -0.05 -10.33 9.61
C GLY A 143 0.17 -9.26 10.68
N PHE A 144 -0.23 -9.57 11.90
CA PHE A 144 -0.05 -8.72 13.07
C PHE A 144 1.42 -8.60 13.45
N THR A 145 1.78 -7.44 13.96
CA THR A 145 3.09 -7.15 14.54
C THR A 145 3.25 -7.80 15.91
N LEU A 146 4.48 -7.85 16.41
CA LEU A 146 4.75 -8.38 17.75
C LEU A 146 4.24 -7.44 18.85
N THR A 147 4.22 -6.13 18.63
CA THR A 147 3.74 -5.15 19.63
C THR A 147 2.22 -5.24 19.79
N GLU A 148 1.47 -5.32 18.68
CA GLU A 148 0.01 -5.53 18.71
C GLU A 148 -0.36 -6.82 19.47
N LEU A 149 0.39 -7.91 19.25
CA LEU A 149 0.16 -9.17 19.96
C LEU A 149 0.46 -9.07 21.46
N LYS A 150 1.54 -8.35 21.82
CA LYS A 150 1.92 -8.12 23.22
C LYS A 150 0.82 -7.34 23.96
N GLU A 151 0.30 -6.29 23.35
CA GLU A 151 -0.79 -5.47 23.92
C GLU A 151 -2.14 -6.21 23.98
N ALA A 152 -2.40 -7.10 23.03
CA ALA A 152 -3.56 -7.98 23.08
C ALA A 152 -3.41 -9.14 24.09
N GLY A 153 -2.24 -9.31 24.71
CA GLY A 153 -1.96 -10.40 25.63
C GLY A 153 -1.93 -11.78 24.95
N ILE A 154 -1.45 -11.85 23.70
CA ILE A 154 -1.36 -13.09 22.92
C ILE A 154 0.12 -13.42 22.71
N ALA A 155 0.54 -14.59 23.19
CA ALA A 155 1.90 -15.06 22.97
C ALA A 155 2.16 -15.34 21.48
N ARG A 156 3.34 -14.92 20.98
CA ARG A 156 3.78 -15.12 19.59
C ARG A 156 3.60 -16.56 19.06
N PRO A 157 4.04 -17.63 19.75
CA PRO A 157 3.88 -19.00 19.22
C PRO A 157 2.40 -19.42 19.18
N LEU A 158 1.62 -19.00 20.17
CA LEU A 158 0.19 -19.30 20.30
C LEU A 158 -0.65 -18.63 19.19
N ALA A 159 -0.26 -17.43 18.76
CA ALA A 159 -1.00 -16.70 17.72
C ALA A 159 -1.15 -17.53 16.43
N ARG A 160 -0.07 -18.17 15.96
CA ARG A 160 -0.09 -18.96 14.71
C ARG A 160 -0.93 -20.23 14.82
N THR A 161 -0.99 -20.86 16.00
CA THR A 161 -1.76 -22.09 16.23
C THR A 161 -3.26 -21.80 16.28
N ILE A 162 -3.64 -20.68 16.88
CA ILE A 162 -5.03 -20.23 17.00
C ILE A 162 -5.62 -19.72 15.66
N GLY A 163 -4.78 -19.42 14.66
CA GLY A 163 -5.24 -18.95 13.35
C GLY A 163 -5.05 -17.45 13.11
N ILE A 164 -4.17 -16.80 13.87
CA ILE A 164 -3.76 -15.41 13.68
C ILE A 164 -2.52 -15.36 12.79
N ALA A 165 -2.54 -14.54 11.74
CA ALA A 165 -1.37 -14.32 10.89
C ALA A 165 -0.39 -13.35 11.57
N VAL A 166 0.90 -13.69 11.60
CA VAL A 166 1.95 -12.87 12.25
C VAL A 166 2.97 -12.42 11.20
N ASP A 167 3.36 -11.15 11.26
CA ASP A 167 4.38 -10.56 10.40
C ASP A 167 5.38 -9.75 11.23
N HIS A 168 6.54 -10.36 11.51
CA HIS A 168 7.59 -9.77 12.34
C HIS A 168 8.33 -8.60 11.67
N ARG A 169 8.15 -8.38 10.36
CA ARG A 169 8.83 -7.31 9.62
C ARG A 169 8.11 -5.97 9.72
N ARG A 170 6.80 -5.97 9.99
CA ARG A 170 6.01 -4.72 10.04
C ARG A 170 6.26 -4.03 11.37
N GLN A 171 6.49 -2.72 11.32
CA GLN A 171 6.60 -1.84 12.47
C GLN A 171 5.35 -0.97 12.57
N ASN A 172 4.99 -0.57 13.80
CA ASN A 172 3.91 0.39 14.03
C ASN A 172 4.50 1.78 14.22
N LEU A 173 4.00 2.72 13.43
CA LEU A 173 4.44 4.12 13.46
C LEU A 173 3.39 5.04 14.11
N SER A 174 2.14 4.59 14.19
CA SER A 174 1.02 5.36 14.75
C SER A 174 0.23 4.56 15.77
N GLU A 175 -0.13 5.22 16.86
CA GLU A 175 -0.89 4.64 17.98
C GLU A 175 -2.33 4.29 17.56
N GLU A 176 -2.95 5.08 16.68
CA GLU A 176 -4.29 4.80 16.14
C GLU A 176 -4.35 3.43 15.46
N SER A 177 -3.34 3.11 14.64
CA SER A 177 -3.30 1.83 13.91
C SER A 177 -3.11 0.64 14.84
N LEU A 178 -2.32 0.84 15.89
CA LEU A 178 -2.06 -0.12 16.94
C LEU A 178 -3.35 -0.41 17.71
N ALA A 179 -4.05 0.63 18.18
CA ALA A 179 -5.30 0.52 18.91
C ALA A 179 -6.39 -0.22 18.11
N ILE A 180 -6.57 0.12 16.83
CA ILE A 180 -7.54 -0.55 15.94
C ILE A 180 -7.23 -2.05 15.81
N ASN A 181 -5.96 -2.41 15.64
CA ASN A 181 -5.56 -3.80 15.47
C ASN A 181 -5.61 -4.59 16.77
N VAL A 182 -5.29 -3.98 17.91
CA VAL A 182 -5.45 -4.58 19.24
C VAL A 182 -6.93 -4.84 19.54
N ALA A 183 -7.81 -3.86 19.27
CA ALA A 183 -9.25 -4.05 19.39
C ALA A 183 -9.75 -5.20 18.52
N ARG A 184 -9.23 -5.30 17.28
CA ARG A 184 -9.55 -6.43 16.37
C ARG A 184 -9.07 -7.78 16.90
N LEU A 185 -7.90 -7.84 17.53
CA LEU A 185 -7.38 -9.07 18.16
C LEU A 185 -8.24 -9.48 19.37
N LYS A 186 -8.64 -8.53 20.21
CA LYS A 186 -9.53 -8.77 21.36
C LYS A 186 -10.89 -9.28 20.91
N ALA A 187 -11.52 -8.61 19.94
CA ALA A 187 -12.79 -9.04 19.36
C ALA A 187 -12.71 -10.45 18.71
N TYR A 188 -11.56 -10.81 18.11
CA TYR A 188 -11.36 -12.16 17.61
C TYR A 188 -11.21 -13.19 18.73
N LYS A 189 -10.48 -12.85 19.79
CA LYS A 189 -10.27 -13.72 20.96
C LYS A 189 -11.58 -14.03 21.68
N GLU A 190 -12.46 -13.04 21.82
CA GLU A 190 -13.80 -13.21 22.43
C GLU A 190 -14.68 -14.17 21.62
N ARG A 191 -14.58 -14.15 20.28
CA ARG A 191 -15.37 -15.00 19.39
C ARG A 191 -14.75 -16.37 19.14
N LEU A 192 -13.51 -16.59 19.58
CA LEU A 192 -12.77 -17.81 19.35
C LEU A 192 -13.23 -18.90 20.31
N ILE A 193 -13.65 -20.04 19.75
CA ILE A 193 -13.91 -21.27 20.50
C ILE A 193 -12.70 -22.17 20.33
N LEU A 194 -11.94 -22.38 21.40
CA LEU A 194 -10.75 -23.23 21.39
C LEU A 194 -11.11 -24.63 21.89
N LEU A 195 -10.94 -25.62 21.00
CA LEU A 195 -11.22 -27.00 21.35
C LEU A 195 -10.04 -27.63 22.10
N PRO A 196 -10.31 -28.47 23.11
CA PRO A 196 -9.27 -29.21 23.80
C PRO A 196 -8.62 -30.22 22.85
N ARG A 197 -7.29 -30.36 22.94
CA ARG A 197 -6.53 -31.34 22.12
C ARG A 197 -6.91 -32.79 22.44
N LYS A 198 -7.28 -33.06 23.69
CA LYS A 198 -7.79 -34.34 24.17
C LYS A 198 -9.16 -34.08 24.79
N SER A 199 -10.22 -34.73 24.30
CA SER A 199 -11.59 -34.56 24.79
C SER A 199 -11.73 -34.80 26.30
N ASN A 200 -10.95 -35.76 26.81
CA ASN A 200 -11.05 -36.23 28.20
C ASN A 200 -10.21 -35.39 29.18
N ALA A 201 -9.36 -34.49 28.69
CA ALA A 201 -8.45 -33.69 29.51
C ALA A 201 -8.37 -32.24 29.01
N PRO A 202 -9.44 -31.44 29.21
CA PRO A 202 -9.45 -30.03 28.85
C PRO A 202 -8.45 -29.25 29.70
N LYS A 203 -7.70 -28.35 29.09
CA LYS A 203 -6.73 -27.46 29.75
C LYS A 203 -7.31 -26.07 29.96
N LYS A 204 -6.64 -25.27 30.80
CA LYS A 204 -6.99 -23.87 31.04
C LYS A 204 -6.99 -23.09 29.72
N GLY A 205 -8.15 -22.55 29.34
CA GLY A 205 -8.34 -21.80 28.10
C GLY A 205 -9.09 -22.56 27.00
N ASP A 206 -9.35 -23.86 27.18
CA ASP A 206 -10.22 -24.63 26.29
C ASP A 206 -11.70 -24.37 26.64
N THR A 207 -12.52 -24.18 25.63
CA THR A 207 -13.98 -24.09 25.76
C THR A 207 -14.58 -25.49 25.61
N LYS A 208 -15.20 -26.02 26.68
CA LYS A 208 -15.89 -27.31 26.67
C LYS A 208 -17.31 -27.10 26.12
N THR A 209 -17.44 -26.99 24.80
CA THR A 209 -18.72 -26.80 24.10
C THR A 209 -18.96 -27.89 23.06
N ASP A 210 -20.22 -28.30 22.94
CA ASP A 210 -20.66 -29.28 21.95
C ASP A 210 -20.56 -28.69 20.53
N LEU A 211 -19.73 -29.28 19.69
CA LEU A 211 -19.48 -28.84 18.31
C LEU A 211 -20.72 -28.80 17.41
N SER A 212 -21.77 -29.54 17.75
CA SER A 212 -23.02 -29.62 16.99
C SER A 212 -23.92 -28.40 17.20
N LYS A 213 -23.83 -27.74 18.36
CA LYS A 213 -24.64 -26.56 18.70
C LYS A 213 -23.98 -25.24 18.29
N VAL A 214 -22.70 -25.29 17.93
CA VAL A 214 -21.91 -24.10 17.59
C VAL A 214 -22.05 -23.77 16.10
N ASN A 215 -22.49 -22.54 15.83
CA ASN A 215 -22.51 -21.98 14.49
C ASN A 215 -21.09 -21.86 13.91
N LYS A 216 -20.76 -22.74 12.96
CA LYS A 216 -19.45 -22.79 12.31
C LYS A 216 -19.33 -21.67 11.29
N ALA A 217 -18.36 -20.77 11.49
CA ALA A 217 -18.04 -19.75 10.50
C ALA A 217 -17.23 -20.35 9.34
N THR A 218 -17.68 -20.15 8.11
CA THR A 218 -16.97 -20.61 6.90
C THR A 218 -15.71 -19.78 6.62
N SER A 219 -15.78 -18.46 6.84
CA SER A 219 -14.68 -17.51 6.63
C SER A 219 -14.56 -16.52 7.77
N ILE A 220 -13.34 -16.04 8.06
CA ILE A 220 -13.13 -15.01 9.08
C ILE A 220 -13.57 -13.63 8.56
N SER A 221 -13.44 -13.38 7.25
CA SER A 221 -13.84 -12.12 6.63
C SER A 221 -15.35 -11.86 6.73
N SER A 222 -16.18 -12.91 6.74
CA SER A 222 -17.63 -12.74 6.92
C SER A 222 -17.99 -12.40 8.37
N VAL A 223 -17.26 -12.92 9.35
CA VAL A 223 -17.53 -12.69 10.78
C VAL A 223 -16.94 -11.37 11.28
N LEU A 224 -15.71 -11.07 10.85
CA LEU A 224 -14.97 -9.84 11.19
C LEU A 224 -14.58 -9.12 9.90
N PRO A 225 -15.54 -8.49 9.20
CA PRO A 225 -15.24 -7.73 8.01
C PRO A 225 -14.29 -6.56 8.34
N ILE A 226 -13.54 -6.13 7.32
CA ILE A 226 -12.79 -4.89 7.39
C ILE A 226 -13.68 -3.85 6.72
N ALA A 227 -14.25 -2.95 7.51
CA ALA A 227 -15.07 -1.88 6.98
C ALA A 227 -14.22 -1.02 6.03
N PRO A 228 -14.70 -0.73 4.81
CA PRO A 228 -14.10 0.31 4.00
C PRO A 228 -14.20 1.63 4.78
N THR A 229 -13.24 2.51 4.60
CA THR A 229 -13.34 3.84 5.19
C THR A 229 -14.56 4.57 4.66
N ASP A 230 -15.29 5.22 5.57
CA ASP A 230 -16.37 6.11 5.21
C ASP A 230 -15.84 7.21 4.29
N ILE A 231 -16.33 7.21 3.06
CA ILE A 231 -16.13 8.29 2.10
C ILE A 231 -17.16 9.40 2.36
N ALA A 232 -18.13 9.14 3.25
CA ALA A 232 -19.24 10.02 3.57
C ALA A 232 -18.74 11.43 3.93
N VAL A 233 -19.35 12.41 3.26
CA VAL A 233 -19.20 13.82 3.61
C VAL A 233 -19.83 13.99 4.99
N LYS A 234 -19.03 14.45 5.95
CA LYS A 234 -19.53 14.83 7.28
C LYS A 234 -19.93 16.29 7.21
N GLU A 235 -21.20 16.56 7.43
CA GLU A 235 -21.71 17.91 7.58
C GLU A 235 -21.35 18.43 8.97
N ILE A 236 -20.74 19.61 9.03
CA ILE A 236 -20.41 20.30 10.28
C ILE A 236 -21.26 21.56 10.32
N LYS A 237 -21.79 21.89 11.50
CA LYS A 237 -22.54 23.14 11.69
C LYS A 237 -21.61 24.33 11.46
N LYS A 238 -22.14 25.41 10.88
CA LYS A 238 -21.37 26.65 10.63
C LYS A 238 -20.73 27.22 11.91
N SER A 239 -21.34 27.00 13.07
CA SER A 239 -20.82 27.42 14.39
C SER A 239 -19.56 26.69 14.85
N GLU A 240 -19.31 25.47 14.34
CA GLU A 240 -18.16 24.64 14.69
C GLU A 240 -17.02 24.74 13.66
N MET A 241 -17.13 25.66 12.70
CA MET A 241 -16.12 25.87 11.68
C MET A 241 -14.82 26.43 12.30
N PRO A 242 -13.64 25.90 11.93
CA PRO A 242 -12.38 26.46 12.37
C PRO A 242 -12.20 27.89 11.87
N LYS A 243 -11.43 28.69 12.61
CA LYS A 243 -11.11 30.07 12.23
C LYS A 243 -10.54 30.12 10.80
N PRO A 244 -10.94 31.10 9.98
CA PRO A 244 -10.37 31.27 8.64
C PRO A 244 -8.85 31.39 8.69
N ILE A 245 -8.17 30.79 7.73
CA ILE A 245 -6.71 30.88 7.60
C ILE A 245 -6.36 32.30 7.14
N ASP A 246 -5.46 32.96 7.86
CA ASP A 246 -4.96 34.29 7.51
C ASP A 246 -4.37 34.31 6.10
N GLY A 247 -4.88 35.18 5.23
CA GLY A 247 -4.48 35.28 3.82
C GLY A 247 -5.06 34.19 2.90
N GLY A 248 -5.91 33.31 3.41
CA GLY A 248 -6.63 32.29 2.64
C GLY A 248 -5.83 31.03 2.31
N ALA A 249 -6.54 29.94 1.97
CA ALA A 249 -5.95 28.63 1.72
C ALA A 249 -4.90 28.62 0.60
N TYR A 250 -5.12 29.40 -0.46
CA TYR A 250 -4.19 29.49 -1.59
C TYR A 250 -2.83 30.06 -1.18
N THR A 251 -2.83 31.20 -0.48
CA THR A 251 -1.62 31.86 0.00
C THR A 251 -0.85 30.96 0.97
N ALA A 252 -1.55 30.32 1.91
CA ALA A 252 -0.96 29.37 2.84
C ALA A 252 -0.25 28.20 2.12
N LEU A 253 -0.89 27.60 1.09
CA LEU A 253 -0.28 26.52 0.30
C LEU A 253 0.95 26.99 -0.49
N ARG A 254 0.92 28.22 -1.03
CA ARG A 254 2.06 28.80 -1.76
C ARG A 254 3.22 29.11 -0.80
N MET A 255 2.95 29.66 0.37
CA MET A 255 3.93 29.91 1.42
C MET A 255 4.55 28.61 1.93
N ALA A 256 3.76 27.56 2.17
CA ALA A 256 4.29 26.25 2.57
C ALA A 256 5.22 25.64 1.51
N ARG A 257 4.86 25.73 0.22
CA ARG A 257 5.73 25.30 -0.89
C ARG A 257 7.02 26.13 -0.95
N SER A 258 6.92 27.45 -0.78
CA SER A 258 8.07 28.37 -0.76
C SER A 258 9.00 28.07 0.41
N ASN A 259 8.46 27.91 1.62
CA ASN A 259 9.22 27.58 2.83
C ASN A 259 9.96 26.26 2.67
N LYS A 260 9.30 25.19 2.17
CA LYS A 260 9.95 23.91 1.89
C LYS A 260 11.04 24.01 0.82
N ARG A 261 10.84 24.82 -0.22
CA ARG A 261 11.82 25.02 -1.30
C ARG A 261 13.05 25.79 -0.84
N TYR A 262 12.87 26.82 -0.01
CA TYR A 262 13.93 27.75 0.39
C TYR A 262 14.50 27.49 1.79
N GLN A 263 14.08 26.42 2.47
CA GLN A 263 14.54 26.09 3.82
C GLN A 263 16.07 26.06 3.92
N GLY A 264 16.74 25.22 3.13
CA GLY A 264 18.20 25.10 3.18
C GLY A 264 18.95 26.39 2.79
N ALA A 265 18.40 27.17 1.84
CA ALA A 265 18.98 28.45 1.46
C ALA A 265 18.86 29.51 2.57
N ARG A 266 17.77 29.48 3.34
CA ARG A 266 17.56 30.35 4.50
C ARG A 266 18.43 29.93 5.68
N GLU A 267 18.53 28.63 5.95
CA GLU A 267 19.41 28.07 6.99
C GLU A 267 20.88 28.41 6.69
N LYS A 268 21.33 28.27 5.43
CA LYS A 268 22.66 28.70 5.01
C LYS A 268 22.87 30.20 5.24
N ARG A 269 21.96 31.06 4.77
CA ARG A 269 22.08 32.51 4.99
C ARG A 269 22.08 32.90 6.47
N ALA A 270 21.29 32.22 7.30
CA ALA A 270 21.26 32.44 8.73
C ALA A 270 22.58 32.05 9.39
N ARG A 271 23.15 30.90 9.00
CA ARG A 271 24.47 30.44 9.45
C ARG A 271 25.58 31.39 9.01
N ASP A 272 25.66 31.71 7.73
CA ASP A 272 26.69 32.60 7.18
C ASP A 272 26.61 34.01 7.83
N LYS A 273 25.39 34.49 8.14
CA LYS A 273 25.20 35.75 8.89
C LYS A 273 25.68 35.65 10.33
N ALA A 274 25.41 34.55 11.03
CA ALA A 274 25.89 34.32 12.39
C ALA A 274 27.42 34.17 12.45
N GLU A 275 28.03 33.49 11.48
CA GLU A 275 29.48 33.39 11.32
C GLU A 275 30.10 34.77 11.04
N ALA A 276 29.47 35.59 10.21
CA ALA A 276 29.93 36.96 9.97
C ALA A 276 29.76 37.88 11.19
N GLU A 277 28.71 37.69 12.02
CA GLU A 277 28.53 38.47 13.26
C GLU A 277 29.48 38.03 14.38
N THR A 278 29.84 36.74 14.43
CA THR A 278 30.87 36.24 15.37
C THR A 278 32.28 36.66 14.95
N ALA A 279 32.60 36.67 13.64
CA ALA A 279 33.88 37.16 13.15
C ALA A 279 34.06 38.69 13.29
N LYS A 280 32.97 39.43 13.53
CA LYS A 280 32.99 40.88 13.79
C LYS A 280 33.11 41.24 15.27
N LYS A 281 32.95 40.28 16.18
CA LYS A 281 33.15 40.44 17.62
C LYS A 281 34.56 40.01 17.98
#